data_AF-A0A168DIJ7-F1
#
_entry.id   AF-A0A168DIJ7-F1
#
_cell.length_a   1.000
_cell.length_b   1.000
_cell.length_c   1.000
_cell.angle_alpha   90.00
_cell.angle_beta   90.00
_cell.angle_gamma   90.00
#
_symmetry.space_group_name_H-M   'P 1'
#
loop_
_entity.id
_entity.type
_entity.pdbx_description
1 polymer ?
#
loop_
_entity_poly.entity_id
_entity_poly.type
_entity_poly.pdbx_seq_one_letter_code
_entity_poly.pdbx_strand_id
1 'polypeptide(L)'
;MANYKNGKDVLPPNLLKELQQYIHGELIYIPKKNKQRVGWGELSGTRKLITRRNEEIFGLYSEGRSVEYLQQAYHLSEDSIRKVIVKMRMELKQSANLQ
;
A
#
# COMPACT_ATOMS: atom_id res chain seq x y z
N MET A 1 0.28 8.01 13.62
CA MET A 1 -0.45 9.26 13.29
C MET A 1 0.41 10.12 12.38
N ALA A 2 -0.19 10.72 11.34
CA ALA A 2 0.52 11.74 10.56
C ALA A 2 0.79 12.94 11.47
N ASN A 3 2.06 13.32 11.62
CA ASN A 3 2.45 14.47 12.42
C ASN A 3 2.08 15.75 11.65
N TYR A 4 1.00 16.41 12.05
CA TYR A 4 0.60 17.69 11.47
C TYR A 4 1.63 18.75 11.82
N LYS A 5 2.05 19.52 10.82
CA LYS A 5 2.90 20.70 11.01
C LYS A 5 2.23 21.90 10.35
N ASN A 6 2.08 22.98 11.10
CA ASN A 6 1.56 24.22 10.53
C ASN A 6 2.62 24.83 9.59
N GLY A 7 2.21 25.25 8.40
CA GLY A 7 3.09 25.88 7.41
C GLY A 7 3.83 27.10 7.95
N LYS A 8 3.19 27.88 8.84
CA LYS A 8 3.81 29.05 9.50
C LYS A 8 5.01 28.69 10.37
N ASP A 9 5.04 27.48 10.92
CA ASP A 9 6.08 27.03 11.85
C ASP A 9 7.28 26.40 11.12
N VAL A 10 7.12 26.02 9.84
CA VAL A 10 8.11 25.21 9.12
C VAL A 10 8.59 25.82 7.81
N LEU A 11 7.87 26.78 7.24
CA LEU A 11 8.21 27.38 5.95
C LEU A 11 8.83 28.77 6.13
N PRO A 12 9.86 29.12 5.34
CA PRO A 12 10.35 30.49 5.27
C PRO A 12 9.25 31.50 4.90
N PRO A 13 9.25 32.72 5.46
CA PRO A 13 8.18 33.71 5.23
C PRO A 13 7.95 34.06 3.76
N ASN A 14 9.02 34.14 2.96
CA ASN A 14 8.94 34.41 1.53
C ASN A 14 8.24 33.27 0.76
N LEU A 15 8.58 32.01 1.06
CA LEU A 15 7.95 30.84 0.45
C LEU A 15 6.48 30.71 0.86
N LEU A 16 6.16 30.96 2.14
CA LEU A 16 4.77 30.95 2.60
C LEU A 16 3.93 31.99 1.86
N LYS A 17 4.47 33.21 1.68
CA LYS A 17 3.80 34.29 0.96
C LYS A 17 3.54 33.92 -0.51
N GLU A 18 4.50 33.25 -1.15
CA GLU A 18 4.37 32.78 -2.53
C GLU A 18 3.30 31.68 -2.64
N LEU A 19 3.34 30.67 -1.77
CA LEU A 19 2.34 29.60 -1.75
C LEU A 19 0.91 30.14 -1.57
N GLN A 20 0.73 31.14 -0.71
CA GLN A 20 -0.57 31.78 -0.47
C GLN A 20 -1.18 32.47 -1.70
N GLN A 21 -0.37 32.81 -2.72
CA GLN A 21 -0.88 33.32 -4.00
C GLN A 21 -1.61 32.24 -4.81
N TYR A 22 -1.26 30.97 -4.59
CA TYR A 22 -1.86 29.84 -5.28
C TYR A 22 -2.93 29.14 -4.45
N ILE A 23 -2.72 29.00 -3.14
CA ILE A 23 -3.58 28.22 -2.26
C ILE A 23 -3.43 28.67 -0.80
N HIS A 24 -4.54 28.90 -0.10
CA HIS A 24 -4.55 29.31 1.30
C HIS A 24 -5.77 28.74 2.03
N GLY A 25 -5.61 28.34 3.29
CA GLY A 25 -6.68 27.73 4.09
C GLY A 25 -6.92 26.23 3.84
N GLU A 26 -6.12 25.61 2.98
CA GLU A 26 -6.27 24.21 2.57
C GLU A 26 -5.08 23.32 3.00
N LEU A 27 -5.30 22.00 3.07
CA LEU A 27 -4.27 21.00 3.38
C LEU A 27 -3.53 20.59 2.11
N ILE A 28 -2.21 20.83 2.07
CA ILE A 28 -1.36 20.48 0.92
C ILE A 28 -0.43 19.33 1.29
N TYR A 29 -0.39 18.30 0.43
CA TYR A 29 0.57 17.22 0.56
C TYR A 29 1.90 17.60 -0.12
N ILE A 30 2.99 17.60 0.65
CA ILE A 30 4.35 17.77 0.13
C ILE A 30 4.99 16.37 -0.02
N PRO A 31 5.26 15.90 -1.24
CA PRO A 31 5.89 14.60 -1.43
C PRO A 31 7.33 14.58 -0.89
N LYS A 32 7.77 13.41 -0.41
CA LYS A 32 9.18 13.21 0.01
C LYS A 32 10.12 13.43 -1.17
N LYS A 33 11.27 14.08 -0.91
CA LYS A 33 12.30 14.37 -1.91
C LYS A 33 12.86 13.11 -2.60
N ASN A 34 12.94 12.00 -1.89
CA ASN A 34 13.38 10.73 -2.47
C ASN A 34 12.19 10.07 -3.17
N LYS A 35 12.32 9.83 -4.49
CA LYS A 35 11.34 9.15 -5.35
C LYS A 35 10.92 7.74 -4.86
N GLN A 36 11.53 7.23 -3.78
CA GLN A 36 10.96 6.13 -3.02
C GLN A 36 9.68 6.62 -2.33
N ARG A 37 8.57 6.55 -3.08
CA ARG A 37 7.27 6.32 -2.47
C ARG A 37 7.45 5.09 -1.57
N VAL A 38 7.63 5.29 -0.26
CA VAL A 38 7.43 4.22 0.71
C VAL A 38 6.03 3.72 0.44
N GLY A 39 5.93 2.50 -0.08
CA GLY A 39 4.64 1.91 -0.42
C GLY A 39 3.75 1.95 0.81
N TRP A 40 2.45 2.18 0.62
CA TRP A 40 1.47 2.09 1.69
C TRP A 40 1.74 0.82 2.53
N GLY A 41 1.94 0.99 3.85
CA GLY A 41 2.17 -0.11 4.79
C GLY A 41 3.61 -0.59 4.96
N GLU A 42 4.62 0.00 4.31
CA GLU A 42 6.04 -0.36 4.55
C GLU A 42 6.55 0.07 5.92
N LEU A 43 6.13 1.25 6.40
CA LEU A 43 6.56 1.78 7.70
C LEU A 43 5.81 1.16 8.89
N SER A 44 4.60 0.63 8.69
CA SER A 44 3.79 0.04 9.77
C SER A 44 3.86 -1.50 9.82
N GLY A 45 4.66 -2.14 8.95
CA GLY A 45 4.73 -3.61 8.84
C GLY A 45 3.50 -4.26 8.19
N THR A 46 2.43 -3.50 7.94
CA THR A 46 1.19 -3.97 7.32
C THR A 46 1.42 -4.59 5.94
N ARG A 47 2.38 -4.06 5.17
CA ARG A 47 2.73 -4.65 3.87
C ARG A 47 3.24 -6.09 4.01
N LYS A 48 4.10 -6.35 4.98
CA LYS A 48 4.63 -7.71 5.25
C LYS A 48 3.53 -8.67 5.71
N LEU A 49 2.63 -8.21 6.57
CA LEU A 49 1.49 -9.01 7.02
C LEU A 49 0.56 -9.40 5.86
N ILE A 50 0.24 -8.43 4.99
CA ILE A 50 -0.59 -8.69 3.81
C ILE A 50 0.12 -9.65 2.84
N THR A 51 1.43 -9.48 2.62
CA THR A 51 2.20 -10.39 1.77
C THR A 51 2.16 -11.82 2.31
N ARG A 52 2.47 -12.02 3.61
CA ARG A 52 2.44 -13.34 4.25
C ARG A 52 1.06 -13.99 4.16
N ARG A 53 0.00 -13.23 4.44
CA ARG A 53 -1.38 -13.72 4.30
C ARG A 53 -1.68 -14.15 2.85
N ASN A 54 -1.24 -13.37 1.87
CA ASN A 54 -1.49 -13.68 0.47
C ASN A 54 -0.71 -14.92 -0.01
N GLU A 55 0.50 -15.12 0.48
CA GLU A 55 1.27 -16.36 0.26
C GLU A 55 0.56 -17.57 0.86
N GLU A 56 0.03 -17.46 2.07
CA GLU A 56 -0.73 -18.52 2.74
C GLU A 56 -2.03 -18.87 2.00
N ILE A 57 -2.80 -17.85 1.58
CA ILE A 57 -4.01 -18.01 0.75
C ILE A 57 -3.67 -18.76 -0.55
N PHE A 58 -2.58 -18.38 -1.22
CA PHE A 58 -2.18 -19.01 -2.48
C PHE A 58 -1.65 -20.44 -2.29
N GLY A 59 -0.95 -20.72 -1.18
CA GLY A 59 -0.52 -22.06 -0.81
C GLY A 59 -1.71 -23.00 -0.63
N LEU A 60 -2.66 -22.62 0.22
CA LEU A 60 -3.89 -23.39 0.46
C LEU A 60 -4.72 -23.59 -0.82
N TYR A 61 -4.79 -22.56 -1.68
CA TYR A 61 -5.44 -22.70 -2.99
C TYR A 61 -4.72 -23.70 -3.90
N SER A 62 -3.38 -23.67 -3.92
CA SER A 62 -2.56 -24.62 -4.69
C SER A 62 -2.68 -26.05 -4.19
N GLU A 63 -2.97 -26.24 -2.89
CA GLU A 63 -3.32 -27.52 -2.28
C GLU A 63 -4.75 -28.01 -2.58
N GLY A 64 -5.55 -27.22 -3.32
CA GLY A 64 -6.89 -27.58 -3.76
C GLY A 64 -8.02 -27.08 -2.87
N ARG A 65 -7.76 -26.19 -1.90
CA ARG A 65 -8.83 -25.55 -1.12
C ARG A 65 -9.68 -24.64 -2.01
N SER A 66 -11.00 -24.69 -1.82
CA SER A 66 -11.95 -23.91 -2.61
C SER A 66 -11.91 -22.43 -2.26
N VAL A 67 -12.42 -21.59 -3.17
CA VAL A 67 -12.49 -20.13 -2.93
C VAL A 67 -13.42 -19.83 -1.76
N GLU A 68 -14.51 -20.57 -1.62
CA GLU A 68 -15.48 -20.43 -0.54
C GLU A 68 -14.84 -20.71 0.83
N TYR A 69 -13.99 -21.74 0.92
CA TYR A 69 -13.22 -22.02 2.14
C TYR A 69 -12.30 -20.85 2.50
N LEU A 70 -11.57 -20.31 1.52
CA LEU A 70 -10.63 -19.20 1.74
C LEU A 70 -11.36 -17.91 2.14
N GLN A 71 -12.55 -17.65 1.60
CA GLN A 71 -13.38 -16.51 2.02
C GLN A 71 -13.72 -16.59 3.51
N GLN A 72 -14.12 -17.79 3.97
CA GLN A 72 -14.48 -18.01 5.38
C GLN A 72 -13.25 -17.94 6.29
N ALA A 73 -12.14 -18.57 5.92
CA ALA A 73 -10.93 -18.64 6.73
C ALA A 73 -10.25 -17.27 6.92
N TYR A 74 -10.34 -16.39 5.92
CA TYR A 74 -9.67 -15.09 5.95
C TYR A 74 -10.61 -13.89 6.08
N HIS A 75 -11.93 -14.14 6.15
CA HIS A 75 -12.98 -13.11 6.19
C HIS A 75 -12.86 -12.09 5.04
N LEU A 76 -12.61 -12.61 3.82
CA LEU A 76 -12.47 -11.80 2.61
C LEU A 76 -13.58 -12.08 1.61
N SER A 77 -13.90 -11.09 0.79
CA SER A 77 -14.82 -11.28 -0.34
C SER A 77 -14.20 -12.22 -1.39
N GLU A 78 -15.06 -12.84 -2.18
CA GLU A 78 -14.65 -13.72 -3.29
C GLU A 78 -13.71 -12.99 -4.26
N ASP A 79 -14.07 -11.76 -4.64
CA ASP A 79 -13.26 -10.90 -5.50
C ASP A 79 -11.87 -10.62 -4.91
N SER A 80 -11.79 -10.40 -3.59
CA SER A 80 -10.50 -10.20 -2.92
C SER A 80 -9.63 -11.46 -2.97
N ILE A 81 -10.21 -12.64 -2.71
CA ILE A 81 -9.50 -13.92 -2.82
C ILE A 81 -9.02 -14.16 -4.25
N ARG A 82 -9.88 -13.94 -5.26
CA ARG A 82 -9.52 -14.09 -6.67
C ARG A 82 -8.39 -13.14 -7.06
N LYS A 83 -8.44 -11.88 -6.63
CA LYS A 83 -7.36 -10.91 -6.84
C LYS A 83 -6.04 -11.36 -6.23
N VAL A 84 -6.07 -11.90 -5.01
CA VAL A 84 -4.86 -12.46 -4.36
C VAL A 84 -4.30 -13.61 -5.20
N ILE A 85 -5.13 -14.57 -5.61
CA ILE A 85 -4.69 -15.73 -6.40
C ILE A 85 -4.07 -15.31 -7.74
N VAL A 86 -4.75 -14.42 -8.48
CA VAL A 86 -4.26 -13.93 -9.78
C VAL A 86 -2.93 -13.19 -9.61
N LYS A 87 -2.83 -12.32 -8.61
CA LYS A 87 -1.62 -11.55 -8.35
C LYS A 87 -0.44 -12.45 -7.98
N MET A 88 -0.61 -13.39 -7.05
CA MET A 88 0.45 -14.32 -6.64
C MET A 88 0.92 -15.19 -7.81
N ARG A 89 -0.01 -15.64 -8.66
CA ARG A 89 0.33 -16.40 -9.87
C ARG A 89 1.19 -15.59 -10.86
N MET A 90 0.91 -14.31 -11.03
CA MET A 90 1.70 -13.43 -11.91
C MET A 90 3.09 -13.16 -11.34
N GLU A 91 3.19 -12.94 -10.03
CA GLU A 91 4.47 -12.72 -9.33
C GLU A 91 5.37 -13.95 -9.42
N LEU A 92 4.83 -15.17 -9.22
CA LEU A 92 5.58 -16.42 -9.37
C LEU A 92 6.08 -16.65 -10.80
N LYS A 93 5.26 -16.32 -11.81
CA LYS A 93 5.68 -16.39 -13.22
C LYS A 93 6.81 -15.40 -13.53
N GLN A 94 6.78 -14.21 -12.94
CA GLN A 94 7.85 -13.23 -13.11
C GLN A 94 9.15 -13.70 -12.46
N SER A 95 9.10 -14.26 -11.25
CA SER A 95 10.31 -14.80 -10.59
C SER A 95 10.92 -15.98 -11.34
N ALA A 96 10.10 -16.82 -11.97
CA ALA A 96 10.59 -17.96 -12.76
C ALA A 96 11.23 -17.56 -14.09
N ASN A 97 10.85 -16.40 -14.67
CA ASN A 97 11.42 -15.88 -15.91
C ASN A 97 12.71 -15.05 -15.70
N LEU A 98 13.10 -14.80 -14.46
CA LEU A 98 14.30 -14.06 -14.06
C LEU A 98 15.44 -14.98 -13.57
N GLN A 99 15.26 -16.29 -13.74
CA GLN A 99 16.28 -17.34 -13.57
C GLN A 99 16.62 -17.95 -14.92
#